data_AF-A0A3N5JYD2-F1
#
_entry.id   AF-A0A3N5JYD2-F1
#
_cell.length_a   1.000
_cell.length_b   1.000
_cell.length_c   1.000
_cell.angle_alpha   90.00
_cell.angle_beta   90.00
_cell.angle_gamma   90.00
#
_symmetry.space_group_name_H-M   'P 1'
#
loop_
_entity.id
_entity.type
_entity.pdbx_description
1 polymer ?
#
loop_
_entity_poly.entity_id
_entity_poly.type
_entity_poly.pdbx_seq_one_letter_code
_entity_poly.pdbx_strand_id
1 'polypeptide(L)'
;MKRLFSLLVLLSLTQCVQAQVSEIEIIDYIKQIPVSQLDSALPGDPFSVWLKGISGQSAAFQWEMNDCGEQTGNPAIDAERDMPTCVGVQGSLADHRVISIMIMTGTIRSGLSPEPAIYDIYLQTGSVFQNFKRLRDLEKELTFLHSK
;
A
#
# COMPACT_ATOMS: atom_id res chain seq x y z
N MET A 1 -27.28 61.89 -21.29
CA MET A 1 -27.79 60.53 -21.56
C MET A 1 -26.87 59.79 -22.52
N LYS A 2 -25.98 58.93 -22.02
CA LYS A 2 -25.31 57.87 -22.79
C LYS A 2 -25.18 56.67 -21.86
N ARG A 3 -26.01 55.65 -22.09
CA ARG A 3 -25.95 54.37 -21.36
C ARG A 3 -24.86 53.53 -22.02
N LEU A 4 -23.79 53.24 -21.28
CA LEU A 4 -22.84 52.19 -21.64
C LEU A 4 -23.14 50.99 -20.74
N PHE A 5 -23.78 49.99 -21.34
CA PHE A 5 -23.91 48.65 -20.79
C PHE A 5 -22.53 47.99 -20.86
N SER A 6 -21.78 47.94 -19.76
CA SER A 6 -20.63 47.05 -19.64
C SER A 6 -21.12 45.69 -19.16
N LEU A 7 -21.01 44.69 -20.04
CA LEU A 7 -21.26 43.28 -19.76
C LEU A 7 -20.48 42.83 -18.52
N LEU A 8 -21.17 42.34 -17.49
CA LEU A 8 -20.60 41.44 -16.50
C LEU A 8 -20.27 40.12 -17.21
N VAL A 9 -18.99 39.85 -17.46
CA VAL A 9 -18.52 38.50 -17.80
C VAL A 9 -18.32 37.76 -16.48
N LEU A 10 -19.32 36.97 -16.09
CA LEU A 10 -19.17 35.96 -15.04
C LEU A 10 -18.26 34.85 -15.61
N LEU A 11 -16.95 34.98 -15.36
CA LEU A 11 -16.01 33.87 -15.53
C LEU A 11 -16.39 32.79 -14.50
N SER A 12 -17.20 31.82 -14.93
CA SER A 12 -17.36 30.57 -14.21
C SER A 12 -16.00 29.89 -14.19
N LEU A 13 -15.28 30.01 -13.08
CA LEU A 13 -14.14 29.17 -12.75
C LEU A 13 -14.66 27.75 -12.64
N THR A 14 -14.66 27.02 -13.75
CA THR A 14 -14.79 25.56 -13.75
C THR A 14 -13.51 25.03 -13.11
N GLN A 15 -13.47 25.05 -11.78
CA GLN A 15 -12.49 24.29 -11.05
C GLN A 15 -12.81 22.83 -11.36
N CYS A 16 -12.04 22.22 -12.27
CA CYS A 16 -11.88 20.77 -12.25
C CYS A 16 -11.33 20.45 -10.86
N VAL A 17 -12.20 20.07 -9.95
CA VAL A 17 -11.80 19.34 -8.75
C VAL A 17 -11.11 18.09 -9.29
N GLN A 18 -9.78 18.08 -9.31
CA GLN A 18 -9.05 16.85 -9.58
C GLN A 18 -9.48 15.88 -8.47
N ALA A 19 -10.22 14.83 -8.84
CA ALA A 19 -10.59 13.79 -7.90
C ALA A 19 -9.28 13.10 -7.47
N GLN A 20 -8.76 13.48 -6.31
CA GLN A 20 -7.66 12.78 -5.67
C GLN A 20 -8.25 11.49 -5.09
N VAL A 21 -7.75 10.34 -5.54
CA VAL A 21 -8.13 9.04 -4.97
C VAL A 21 -7.77 9.06 -3.48
N SER A 22 -8.72 8.69 -2.63
CA SER A 22 -8.52 8.71 -1.19
C SER A 22 -7.65 7.54 -0.72
N GLU A 23 -6.97 7.71 0.41
CA GLU A 23 -6.17 6.64 1.04
C GLU A 23 -7.01 5.37 1.26
N ILE A 24 -8.27 5.54 1.68
CA ILE A 24 -9.21 4.44 1.90
C ILE A 24 -9.44 3.65 0.61
N GLU A 25 -9.67 4.33 -0.52
CA GLU A 25 -9.89 3.66 -1.81
C GLU A 25 -8.64 2.90 -2.28
N ILE A 26 -7.44 3.44 -2.02
CA ILE A 26 -6.17 2.78 -2.36
C ILE A 26 -5.96 1.54 -1.50
N ILE A 27 -6.17 1.65 -0.19
CA ILE A 27 -6.07 0.52 0.74
C ILE A 27 -7.08 -0.56 0.37
N ASP A 28 -8.33 -0.18 0.06
CA ASP A 28 -9.36 -1.15 -0.31
C ASP A 28 -9.06 -1.80 -1.67
N TYR A 29 -8.50 -1.06 -2.63
CA TYR A 29 -7.97 -1.65 -3.86
C TYR A 29 -6.90 -2.72 -3.55
N ILE A 30 -5.90 -2.39 -2.74
CA ILE A 30 -4.82 -3.33 -2.38
C ILE A 30 -5.32 -4.53 -1.58
N LYS A 31 -6.35 -4.40 -0.73
CA LYS A 31 -6.96 -5.56 -0.08
C LYS A 31 -7.60 -6.53 -1.07
N GLN A 32 -8.15 -6.00 -2.17
CA GLN A 32 -8.93 -6.76 -3.14
C GLN A 32 -8.12 -7.31 -4.32
N ILE A 33 -6.88 -6.85 -4.56
CA ILE A 33 -6.08 -7.39 -5.67
C ILE A 33 -5.87 -8.90 -5.50
N PRO A 34 -5.95 -9.69 -6.58
CA PRO A 34 -5.59 -11.10 -6.53
C PRO A 34 -4.14 -11.24 -6.08
N VAL A 35 -3.87 -12.08 -5.07
CA VAL A 35 -2.50 -12.27 -4.59
C VAL A 35 -1.58 -12.84 -5.70
N SER A 36 -2.14 -13.56 -6.67
CA SER A 36 -1.45 -14.01 -7.88
C SER A 36 -0.91 -12.87 -8.76
N GLN A 37 -1.47 -11.66 -8.67
CA GLN A 37 -0.96 -10.48 -9.35
C GLN A 37 0.36 -9.98 -8.70
N LEU A 38 0.51 -10.20 -7.39
CA LEU A 38 1.74 -9.87 -6.65
C LEU A 38 2.77 -11.00 -6.69
N ASP A 39 2.33 -12.25 -6.73
CA ASP A 39 3.18 -13.43 -6.80
C ASP A 39 2.48 -14.56 -7.57
N SER A 40 2.91 -14.81 -8.81
CA SER A 40 2.19 -15.63 -9.80
C SER A 40 2.00 -17.13 -9.47
N ALA A 41 2.60 -17.66 -8.40
CA ALA A 41 2.30 -19.04 -7.96
C ALA A 41 1.37 -19.12 -6.75
N LEU A 42 0.87 -17.98 -6.28
CA LEU A 42 -0.17 -17.92 -5.26
C LEU A 42 -1.57 -17.98 -5.90
N PRO A 43 -2.62 -18.27 -5.13
CA PRO A 43 -3.97 -18.36 -5.66
C PRO A 43 -4.51 -17.01 -6.16
N GLY A 44 -5.65 -17.04 -6.86
CA GLY A 44 -6.34 -15.83 -7.32
C GLY A 44 -7.19 -15.14 -6.23
N ASP A 45 -7.07 -15.55 -4.97
CA ASP A 45 -7.84 -14.96 -3.87
C ASP A 45 -7.43 -13.50 -3.61
N PRO A 46 -8.36 -12.66 -3.11
CA PRO A 46 -8.03 -11.31 -2.66
C PRO A 46 -6.89 -11.32 -1.64
N PHE A 47 -5.95 -10.39 -1.76
CA PHE A 47 -4.76 -10.31 -0.91
C PHE A 47 -5.11 -10.34 0.58
N SER A 48 -6.12 -9.58 1.02
CA SER A 48 -6.53 -9.57 2.43
C SER A 48 -7.07 -10.92 2.92
N VAL A 49 -7.74 -11.67 2.03
CA VAL A 49 -8.32 -12.98 2.36
C VAL A 49 -7.21 -14.02 2.46
N TRP A 50 -6.30 -14.05 1.49
CA TRP A 50 -5.13 -14.91 1.51
C TRP A 50 -4.26 -14.66 2.75
N LEU A 51 -3.94 -13.39 3.03
CA LEU A 51 -3.11 -13.01 4.18
C LEU A 51 -3.74 -13.45 5.50
N LYS A 52 -5.06 -13.29 5.64
CA LYS A 52 -5.80 -13.79 6.80
C LYS A 52 -5.75 -15.32 6.90
N GLY A 53 -5.85 -16.02 5.78
CA GLY A 53 -5.78 -17.47 5.70
C GLY A 53 -4.45 -18.03 6.22
N ILE A 54 -3.33 -17.49 5.76
CA ILE A 54 -1.99 -17.98 6.15
C ILE A 54 -1.60 -17.56 7.58
N SER A 55 -2.20 -16.49 8.10
CA SER A 55 -1.87 -15.92 9.41
C SER A 55 -2.74 -16.46 10.55
N GLY A 56 -3.83 -17.16 10.23
CA GLY A 56 -4.78 -17.69 11.19
C GLY A 56 -5.87 -16.71 11.66
N GLN A 57 -6.91 -17.28 12.26
CA GLN A 57 -8.14 -16.55 12.61
C GLN A 57 -7.96 -15.48 13.69
N SER A 58 -6.95 -15.58 14.56
CA SER A 58 -6.67 -14.59 15.60
C SER A 58 -5.82 -13.40 15.11
N ALA A 59 -5.24 -13.45 13.91
CA ALA A 59 -4.40 -12.37 13.41
C ALA A 59 -5.18 -11.06 13.25
N ALA A 60 -4.64 -9.96 13.78
CA ALA A 60 -5.21 -8.62 13.63
C ALA A 60 -4.30 -7.79 12.72
N PHE A 61 -4.90 -7.13 11.72
CA PHE A 61 -4.17 -6.38 10.70
C PHE A 61 -4.48 -4.89 10.77
N GLN A 62 -3.44 -4.07 10.75
CA GLN A 62 -3.50 -2.62 10.59
C GLN A 62 -2.98 -2.27 9.20
N TRP A 63 -3.67 -1.36 8.53
CA TRP A 63 -3.36 -0.93 7.17
C TRP A 63 -3.14 0.57 7.17
N GLU A 64 -2.17 1.01 6.40
CA GLU A 64 -1.85 2.43 6.23
C GLU A 64 -1.25 2.67 4.85
N MET A 65 -1.39 3.89 4.34
CA MET A 65 -0.57 4.37 3.24
C MET A 65 0.64 5.14 3.79
N ASN A 66 1.84 4.85 3.28
CA ASN A 66 3.08 5.51 3.69
C ASN A 66 4.04 5.74 2.51
N ASP A 67 5.08 6.55 2.72
CA ASP A 67 6.22 6.66 1.81
C ASP A 67 7.13 5.43 2.02
N CYS A 68 7.26 4.57 1.01
CA CYS A 68 7.91 3.27 1.19
C CYS A 68 9.37 3.43 1.66
N GLY A 69 9.64 3.13 2.94
CA GLY A 69 10.99 3.16 3.52
C GLY A 69 11.51 4.56 3.86
N GLU A 70 12.63 4.59 4.58
CA GLU A 70 13.14 5.82 5.19
C GLU A 70 13.71 6.83 4.18
N GLN A 71 13.38 8.09 4.44
CA GLN A 71 14.05 9.25 3.90
C GLN A 71 15.54 9.22 4.26
N THR A 72 16.40 9.83 3.44
CA THR A 72 17.85 9.89 3.77
C THR A 72 18.14 10.82 4.95
N GLY A 73 17.16 11.60 5.41
CA GLY A 73 17.31 12.63 6.41
C GLY A 73 17.98 13.89 5.86
N ASN A 74 18.21 13.95 4.54
CA ASN A 74 18.74 15.11 3.85
C ASN A 74 17.63 15.72 2.97
N PRO A 75 17.02 16.85 3.37
CA PRO A 75 15.92 17.46 2.65
C PRO A 75 16.24 17.81 1.19
N ALA A 76 17.49 18.14 0.87
CA ALA A 76 17.88 18.46 -0.50
C ALA A 76 17.87 17.22 -1.39
N ILE A 77 18.29 16.07 -0.86
CA ILE A 77 18.28 14.80 -1.58
C ILE A 77 16.85 14.26 -1.65
N ASP A 78 16.11 14.30 -0.54
CA ASP A 78 14.76 13.73 -0.46
C ASP A 78 13.75 14.54 -1.28
N ALA A 79 13.91 15.86 -1.41
CA ALA A 79 13.03 16.70 -2.24
C ALA A 79 13.17 16.45 -3.75
N GLU A 80 14.35 16.01 -4.21
CA GLU A 80 14.58 15.73 -5.63
C GLU A 80 14.08 14.34 -6.04
N ARG A 81 13.93 13.43 -5.07
CA ARG A 81 13.50 12.05 -5.29
C ARG A 81 11.98 11.95 -5.46
N ASP A 82 11.57 11.19 -6.46
CA ASP A 82 10.18 10.75 -6.55
C ASP A 82 10.00 9.53 -5.64
N MET A 83 9.63 9.77 -4.39
CA MET A 83 9.54 8.72 -3.39
C MET A 83 8.40 7.76 -3.72
N PRO A 84 8.63 6.43 -3.60
CA PRO A 84 7.57 5.46 -3.79
C PRO A 84 6.52 5.59 -2.68
N THR A 85 5.26 5.36 -3.02
CA THR A 85 4.15 5.26 -2.06
C THR A 85 3.74 3.82 -1.92
N CYS A 86 3.47 3.39 -0.69
CA CYS A 86 3.08 2.03 -0.37
C CYS A 86 1.75 2.00 0.37
N VAL A 87 1.05 0.89 0.22
CA VAL A 87 0.14 0.41 1.26
C VAL A 87 0.89 -0.61 2.10
N GLY A 88 1.05 -0.32 3.38
CA GLY A 88 1.60 -1.21 4.38
C GLY A 88 0.49 -1.98 5.08
N VAL A 89 0.75 -3.25 5.39
CA VAL A 89 -0.04 -4.03 6.33
C VAL A 89 0.85 -4.62 7.40
N GLN A 90 0.50 -4.37 8.66
CA GLN A 90 1.13 -5.00 9.80
C GLN A 90 0.13 -5.92 10.49
N GLY A 91 0.54 -7.17 10.73
CA GLY A 91 -0.27 -8.22 11.32
C GLY A 91 0.34 -8.80 12.58
N SER A 92 -0.34 -8.72 13.72
CA SER A 92 0.08 -9.44 14.94
C SER A 92 -0.47 -10.87 14.92
N LEU A 93 0.42 -11.85 15.05
CA LEU A 93 0.09 -13.28 15.08
C LEU A 93 -0.13 -13.80 16.51
N ALA A 94 -0.76 -14.96 16.63
CA ALA A 94 -1.06 -15.59 17.91
C ALA A 94 0.18 -15.93 18.75
N ASP A 95 1.30 -16.21 18.08
CA ASP A 95 2.59 -16.56 18.68
C ASP A 95 3.50 -15.33 18.89
N HIS A 96 2.91 -14.13 18.94
CA HIS A 96 3.58 -12.85 19.15
C HIS A 96 4.54 -12.41 18.04
N ARG A 97 4.54 -13.10 16.89
CA ARG A 97 5.24 -12.61 15.71
C ARG A 97 4.46 -11.48 15.05
N VAL A 98 5.17 -10.61 14.34
CA VAL A 98 4.57 -9.53 13.55
C VAL A 98 4.93 -9.73 12.09
N ILE A 99 3.92 -9.81 11.22
CA ILE A 99 4.09 -9.74 9.77
C ILE A 99 4.05 -8.26 9.37
N SER A 100 4.93 -7.85 8.47
CA SER A 100 4.81 -6.60 7.74
C SER A 100 4.99 -6.84 6.26
N ILE A 101 4.08 -6.30 5.46
CA ILE A 101 4.15 -6.34 4.00
C ILE A 101 3.92 -4.93 3.49
N MET A 102 4.82 -4.44 2.65
CA MET A 102 4.69 -3.16 1.95
C MET A 102 4.49 -3.43 0.47
N ILE A 103 3.39 -2.92 -0.08
CA ILE A 103 3.04 -3.02 -1.50
C ILE A 103 3.16 -1.64 -2.11
N MET A 104 4.10 -1.46 -3.04
CA MET A 104 4.24 -0.22 -3.80
C MET A 104 2.99 -0.01 -4.65
N THR A 105 2.38 1.17 -4.53
CA THR A 105 1.18 1.57 -5.25
C THR A 105 1.45 2.69 -6.25
N GLY A 106 2.66 3.25 -6.29
CA GLY A 106 3.01 4.37 -7.14
C GLY A 106 4.15 5.21 -6.56
N THR A 107 4.15 6.50 -6.90
CA THR A 107 5.10 7.48 -6.37
C THR A 107 4.41 8.79 -6.03
N ILE A 108 5.04 9.64 -5.21
CA ILE A 108 4.48 10.93 -4.78
C ILE A 108 4.18 11.83 -5.99
N ARG A 109 5.09 11.90 -6.97
CA ARG A 109 4.98 12.82 -8.12
C ARG A 109 4.14 12.23 -9.25
N SER A 110 4.26 10.92 -9.49
CA SER A 110 3.56 10.26 -10.61
C SER A 110 2.16 9.75 -10.21
N GLY A 111 1.87 9.69 -8.91
CA GLY A 111 0.62 9.14 -8.38
C GLY A 111 0.58 7.62 -8.48
N LEU A 112 -0.63 7.07 -8.55
CA LEU A 112 -0.86 5.63 -8.54
C LEU A 112 -0.34 4.94 -9.81
N SER A 113 0.36 3.83 -9.63
CA SER A 113 0.77 2.88 -10.66
C SER A 113 -0.38 1.89 -10.94
N PRO A 114 -0.61 1.49 -12.21
CA PRO A 114 -1.55 0.42 -12.55
C PRO A 114 -1.06 -0.97 -12.11
N GLU A 115 0.22 -1.12 -11.80
CA GLU A 115 0.85 -2.40 -11.43
C GLU A 115 1.43 -2.29 -10.01
N PRO A 116 0.67 -2.68 -8.98
CA PRO A 116 1.20 -2.80 -7.62
C PRO A 116 2.25 -3.90 -7.56
N ALA A 117 3.29 -3.69 -6.75
CA ALA A 117 4.37 -4.64 -6.60
C ALA A 117 4.81 -4.76 -5.14
N ILE A 118 5.33 -5.94 -4.77
CA ILE A 118 5.95 -6.13 -3.47
C ILE A 118 7.18 -5.22 -3.36
N TYR A 119 7.17 -4.37 -2.33
CA TYR A 119 8.32 -3.55 -1.97
C TYR A 119 9.16 -4.22 -0.89
N ASP A 120 8.52 -4.68 0.19
CA ASP A 120 9.19 -5.36 1.30
C ASP A 120 8.24 -6.34 2.01
N ILE A 121 8.82 -7.38 2.60
CA ILE A 121 8.12 -8.37 3.41
C ILE A 121 9.04 -8.79 4.55
N TYR A 122 8.58 -8.67 5.78
CA TYR A 122 9.29 -9.24 6.92
C TYR A 122 8.37 -9.90 7.93
N LEU A 123 8.95 -10.88 8.63
CA LEU A 123 8.40 -11.50 9.82
C LEU A 123 9.32 -11.16 10.99
N GLN A 124 8.77 -10.52 12.01
CA GLN A 124 9.49 -10.15 13.21
C GLN A 124 9.15 -11.12 14.35
N THR A 125 10.18 -11.57 15.07
CA THR A 125 10.06 -12.36 16.30
C THR A 125 10.93 -11.71 17.37
N GLY A 126 10.31 -10.97 18.31
CA GLY A 126 11.05 -10.15 19.26
C GLY A 126 11.88 -9.08 18.52
N SER A 127 13.21 -9.12 18.66
CA SER A 127 14.14 -8.21 17.96
C SER A 127 14.67 -8.75 16.63
N VAL A 128 14.30 -9.98 16.25
CA VAL A 128 14.79 -10.63 15.04
C VAL A 128 13.84 -10.35 13.88
N PHE A 129 14.39 -9.90 12.76
CA PHE A 129 13.66 -9.66 11.52
C PHE A 129 14.11 -10.66 10.45
N GLN A 130 13.16 -11.40 9.90
CA GLN A 130 13.38 -12.29 8.75
C GLN A 130 12.72 -11.67 7.52
N ASN A 131 13.52 -11.31 6.53
CA ASN A 131 13.03 -10.70 5.29
C ASN A 131 12.71 -11.77 4.23
N PHE A 132 11.66 -11.54 3.45
CA PHE A 132 11.25 -12.41 2.35
C PHE A 132 11.21 -11.61 1.04
N LYS A 133 11.63 -12.24 -0.05
CA LYS A 133 11.55 -11.63 -1.38
C LYS A 133 10.22 -11.88 -2.09
N ARG A 134 9.48 -12.91 -1.66
CA ARG A 134 8.26 -13.39 -2.32
C ARG A 134 7.23 -13.78 -1.28
N LEU A 135 5.96 -13.50 -1.57
CA LEU A 135 4.84 -13.84 -0.70
C LEU A 135 4.72 -15.35 -0.48
N ARG A 136 5.01 -16.17 -1.50
CA ARG A 136 5.01 -17.64 -1.36
C ARG A 136 6.03 -18.18 -0.37
N ASP A 137 7.12 -17.43 -0.13
CA ASP A 137 8.15 -17.86 0.81
C ASP A 137 7.73 -17.52 2.25
N LEU A 138 6.98 -16.42 2.45
CA LEU A 138 6.28 -16.14 3.72
C LEU A 138 5.19 -17.18 4.02
N GLU A 139 4.37 -17.54 3.03
CA GLU A 139 3.32 -18.56 3.20
C GLU A 139 3.87 -19.90 3.67
N LYS A 140 4.98 -20.35 3.08
CA LYS A 140 5.66 -21.59 3.51
C LYS A 140 6.11 -21.52 4.96
N GLU A 141 6.70 -20.39 5.37
CA GLU A 141 7.15 -20.19 6.76
C GLU A 141 5.97 -20.28 7.74
N LEU A 142 4.85 -19.60 7.45
CA LEU A 142 3.70 -19.57 8.34
C LEU A 142 2.92 -20.90 8.36
N THR A 143 2.82 -21.57 7.22
CA THR A 143 2.07 -22.83 7.10
C THR A 143 2.84 -24.02 7.69
N PHE A 144 4.17 -24.02 7.59
CA PHE A 144 5.02 -25.03 8.22
C PHE A 144 4.80 -25.08 9.74
N LEU A 145 4.52 -23.94 10.37
CA LEU A 145 4.36 -23.84 11.82
C LEU A 145 2.97 -24.28 12.30
N HIS A 146 1.92 -24.15 11.50
CA HIS A 146 0.60 -24.73 11.81
C HIS A 146 0.55 -26.26 11.71
N SER A 147 1.59 -26.88 11.13
CA SER A 147 1.67 -28.34 10.93
C SER A 147 2.43 -29.06 12.06
N LYS A 148 2.89 -28.34 13.09
CA LYS A 148 3.57 -28.88 14.28
C LYS A 148 2.75 -28.63 15.53
#